data_AF-A0A8J9TVT8-F1
#
_entry.id   AF-A0A8J9TVT8-F1
#
_cell.length_a   1.000
_cell.length_b   1.000
_cell.length_c   1.000
_cell.angle_alpha   90.00
_cell.angle_beta   90.00
_cell.angle_gamma   90.00
#
_symmetry.space_group_name_H-M   'P 1'
#
loop_
_entity.id
_entity.type
_entity.pdbx_description
1 polymer ?
#
loop_
_entity_poly.entity_id
_entity_poly.type
_entity_poly.pdbx_seq_one_letter_code
_entity_poly.pdbx_strand_id
1 'polypeptide(L)'
;TFVFKLTNVHRKNARFLRKKLDRSTQFGISHFAGDVMYDASEFIERNTDKVPESLLTLFTKSSNVLIREQFVAFLQKSEEKRSTRATRKKSTVTTVLDKFRVSLKDLMLTMSDTHTRYIRCIKPNDTMSIAIADHLLTVKQLQCAGLVTAIDLTRESFPNKYSFSTAVQRFHSLMNSEQKHDLKDMKLHDKAQYMMSSLFTPLIEQYRNSDFTMPFVCGKTKIFFRSGALEVLETQRRELHFMKASILQQQIRGIQSRSNYRRMKFAVISSQAAYRGKTKRSEFRRAQQSIILLQAWARRSRTQRKYLRLKRAVVVLQMRTRRIYHAHLRL
;
A
#
# COMPACT_ATOMS: atom_id res chain seq x y z
N THR A 1 37.37 -12.76 -46.51
CA THR A 1 36.12 -11.99 -46.26
C THR A 1 36.18 -11.29 -44.90
N PHE A 2 35.35 -10.25 -44.69
CA PHE A 2 35.33 -9.44 -43.45
C PHE A 2 35.17 -10.30 -42.19
N VAL A 3 34.16 -11.19 -42.18
CA VAL A 3 33.84 -12.05 -41.03
C VAL A 3 34.94 -13.05 -40.70
N PHE A 4 35.65 -13.56 -41.72
CA PHE A 4 36.81 -14.42 -41.51
C PHE A 4 37.92 -13.68 -40.74
N LYS A 5 38.25 -12.45 -41.14
CA LYS A 5 39.23 -11.62 -40.42
C LYS A 5 38.75 -11.30 -39.00
N LEU A 6 37.49 -10.89 -38.85
CA LEU A 6 36.88 -10.59 -37.55
C LEU A 6 36.98 -11.78 -36.58
N THR A 7 36.67 -12.97 -37.09
CA THR A 7 36.72 -14.21 -36.30
C THR A 7 38.14 -14.55 -35.88
N ASN A 8 39.12 -14.46 -36.78
CA ASN A 8 40.50 -14.77 -36.43
C ASN A 8 41.06 -13.84 -35.34
N VAL A 9 40.67 -12.56 -35.37
CA VAL A 9 41.10 -11.57 -34.37
C VAL A 9 40.38 -11.77 -33.04
N HIS A 10 39.07 -12.02 -33.06
CA HIS A 10 38.23 -12.00 -31.84
C HIS A 10 37.78 -13.37 -31.34
N ARG A 11 38.30 -14.48 -31.89
CA ARG A 11 37.93 -15.85 -31.49
C ARG A 11 38.02 -16.11 -29.98
N LYS A 12 38.98 -15.47 -29.30
CA LYS A 12 39.22 -15.64 -27.85
C LYS A 12 38.37 -14.70 -26.98
N ASN A 13 37.66 -13.74 -27.58
CA ASN A 13 36.86 -12.79 -26.81
C ASN A 13 35.55 -13.44 -26.37
N ALA A 14 35.27 -13.46 -25.07
CA ALA A 14 34.05 -14.02 -24.51
C ALA A 14 32.75 -13.38 -25.04
N ARG A 15 32.82 -12.11 -25.49
CA ARG A 15 31.66 -11.41 -26.07
C ARG A 15 31.48 -11.65 -27.57
N PHE A 16 32.41 -12.35 -28.23
CA PHE A 16 32.29 -12.69 -29.64
C PHE A 16 31.66 -14.07 -29.79
N LEU A 17 30.58 -14.16 -30.54
CA LEU A 17 29.80 -15.38 -30.71
C LEU A 17 29.91 -15.84 -32.16
N ARG A 18 30.24 -17.11 -32.35
CA ARG A 18 30.15 -17.75 -33.66
C ARG A 18 29.91 -19.25 -33.51
N LYS A 19 28.83 -19.75 -34.10
CA LYS A 19 28.48 -21.17 -34.12
C LYS A 19 28.97 -21.80 -35.42
N LYS A 20 29.22 -23.11 -35.41
CA LYS A 20 29.71 -23.85 -36.59
C LYS A 20 28.72 -23.84 -37.77
N LEU A 21 27.42 -23.69 -37.48
CA LEU A 21 26.31 -23.70 -38.45
C LEU A 21 26.00 -22.32 -39.03
N ASP A 22 26.60 -21.25 -38.50
CA ASP A 22 26.33 -19.88 -38.97
C ASP A 22 26.87 -19.69 -40.39
N ARG A 23 26.18 -18.87 -41.19
CA ARG A 23 26.66 -18.53 -42.54
C ARG A 23 28.04 -17.89 -42.49
N SER A 24 28.82 -18.02 -43.56
CA SER A 24 30.17 -17.44 -43.63
C SER A 24 30.21 -15.91 -43.48
N THR A 25 29.07 -15.24 -43.69
CA THR A 25 28.84 -13.80 -43.52
C THR A 25 28.22 -13.42 -42.18
N GLN A 26 27.90 -14.37 -41.31
CA GLN A 26 27.26 -14.10 -40.02
C GLN A 26 28.24 -14.18 -38.85
N PHE A 27 28.00 -13.34 -37.84
CA PHE A 27 28.70 -13.36 -36.56
C PHE A 27 27.79 -12.81 -35.46
N GLY A 28 28.07 -13.11 -34.21
CA GLY A 28 27.31 -12.58 -33.07
C GLY A 28 28.15 -11.79 -32.10
N ILE A 29 27.48 -10.90 -31.37
CA ILE A 29 28.05 -10.17 -30.24
C ILE A 29 27.12 -10.35 -29.04
N SER A 30 27.70 -10.67 -27.89
CA SER A 30 26.98 -10.66 -26.60
C SER A 30 26.94 -9.22 -26.08
N HIS A 31 25.80 -8.57 -26.30
CA HIS A 31 25.54 -7.23 -25.77
C HIS A 31 25.02 -7.31 -24.34
N PHE A 32 25.04 -6.18 -23.64
CA PHE A 32 24.45 -6.07 -22.31
C PHE A 32 22.96 -6.50 -22.29
N ALA A 33 22.22 -6.22 -23.36
CA ALA A 33 20.82 -6.60 -23.50
C ALA A 33 20.59 -8.04 -24.01
N GLY A 34 21.66 -8.79 -24.27
CA GLY A 34 21.60 -10.15 -24.81
C GLY A 34 22.39 -10.33 -26.11
N ASP A 35 22.37 -11.56 -26.61
CA ASP A 35 23.12 -11.97 -27.80
C ASP A 35 22.42 -11.52 -29.08
N VAL A 36 23.16 -10.86 -29.96
CA VAL A 36 22.66 -10.38 -31.26
C VAL A 36 23.51 -10.95 -32.38
N MET A 37 22.85 -11.57 -33.37
CA MET A 37 23.49 -12.06 -34.59
C MET A 37 23.38 -11.00 -35.70
N TYR A 38 24.51 -10.75 -36.36
CA TYR A 38 24.67 -9.79 -37.44
C TYR A 38 24.98 -10.52 -38.75
N ASP A 39 24.41 -10.04 -39.84
CA ASP A 39 24.77 -10.44 -41.20
C ASP A 39 25.63 -9.36 -41.86
N ALA A 40 26.86 -9.70 -42.19
CA ALA A 40 27.86 -8.79 -42.72
C ALA A 40 27.90 -8.72 -44.26
N SER A 41 26.92 -9.31 -44.96
CA SER A 41 26.91 -9.42 -46.44
C SER A 41 27.13 -8.06 -47.14
N GLU A 42 26.49 -7.00 -46.63
CA GLU A 42 26.58 -5.64 -47.21
C GLU A 42 27.35 -4.64 -46.33
N PHE A 43 28.06 -5.10 -45.29
CA PHE A 43 28.69 -4.20 -44.32
C PHE A 43 29.74 -3.27 -44.94
N ILE A 44 30.56 -3.80 -45.85
CA ILE A 44 31.64 -3.03 -46.47
C ILE A 44 31.04 -1.93 -47.37
N GLU A 45 30.06 -2.29 -48.20
CA GLU A 45 29.42 -1.35 -49.12
C GLU A 45 28.67 -0.26 -48.34
N ARG A 46 27.84 -0.62 -47.36
CA ARG A 46 27.12 0.34 -46.52
C ARG A 46 28.02 1.23 -45.68
N ASN A 47 29.21 0.76 -45.31
CA ASN A 47 30.19 1.57 -44.59
C ASN A 47 31.03 2.46 -45.52
N THR A 48 31.02 2.18 -46.83
CA THR A 48 31.74 2.96 -47.82
C THR A 48 30.97 4.24 -48.12
N ASP A 49 31.41 5.32 -47.50
CA ASP A 49 30.80 6.64 -47.65
C ASP A 49 31.37 7.39 -48.87
N LYS A 50 31.29 6.75 -50.05
CA LYS A 50 31.79 7.32 -51.31
C LYS A 50 30.61 7.77 -52.15
N VAL A 51 30.56 9.07 -52.42
CA VAL A 51 29.67 9.65 -53.44
C VAL A 51 30.48 9.79 -54.74
N PRO A 52 29.97 9.32 -55.89
CA PRO A 52 30.63 9.53 -57.18
C PRO A 52 30.87 11.01 -57.47
N GLU A 53 32.10 11.38 -57.87
CA GLU A 53 32.47 12.77 -58.17
C GLU A 53 31.69 13.36 -59.36
N SER A 54 31.29 12.52 -60.32
CA SER A 54 30.41 12.89 -61.43
C SER A 54 29.03 13.37 -60.96
N LEU A 55 28.49 12.78 -59.89
CA LEU A 55 27.22 13.23 -59.32
C LEU A 55 27.39 14.53 -58.55
N LEU A 56 28.49 14.69 -57.80
CA LEU A 56 28.79 15.94 -57.10
C LEU A 56 28.91 17.12 -58.08
N THR A 57 29.60 16.92 -59.20
CA THR A 57 29.76 17.94 -60.26
C THR A 57 28.47 18.22 -61.03
N LEU A 58 27.57 17.24 -61.14
CA LEU A 58 26.23 17.45 -61.70
C LEU A 58 25.37 18.31 -60.77
N PHE A 59 25.36 18.02 -59.47
CA PHE A 59 24.53 18.75 -58.51
C PHE A 59 24.95 20.21 -58.33
N THR A 60 26.24 20.54 -58.47
CA THR A 60 26.71 21.94 -58.47
C THR A 60 26.29 22.72 -59.72
N LYS A 61 25.87 22.04 -60.78
CA LYS A 61 25.33 22.65 -62.00
C LYS A 61 23.81 22.62 -62.06
N SER A 62 23.14 22.20 -60.99
CA SER A 62 21.68 22.15 -60.93
C SER A 62 21.07 23.53 -61.18
N SER A 63 19.94 23.55 -61.89
CA SER A 63 19.10 24.74 -62.05
C SER A 63 18.36 25.12 -60.75
N ASN A 64 18.22 24.16 -59.82
CA ASN A 64 17.65 24.41 -58.50
C ASN A 64 18.72 25.03 -57.59
N VAL A 65 18.47 26.27 -57.16
CA VAL A 65 19.38 27.06 -56.33
C VAL A 65 19.73 26.36 -55.02
N LEU A 66 18.75 25.78 -54.32
CA LEU A 66 18.98 25.10 -53.03
C LEU A 66 19.91 23.90 -53.17
N ILE A 67 19.71 23.11 -54.22
CA ILE A 67 20.57 21.94 -54.50
C ILE A 67 21.98 22.43 -54.82
N ARG A 68 22.11 23.40 -55.73
CA ARG A 68 23.41 23.93 -56.12
C ARG A 68 24.19 24.47 -54.92
N GLU A 69 23.58 25.32 -54.11
CA GLU A 69 24.23 25.95 -52.95
C GLU A 69 24.69 24.93 -51.91
N GLN A 70 23.85 23.94 -51.59
CA GLN A 70 24.18 22.93 -50.59
C GLN A 70 25.38 22.07 -51.02
N PHE A 71 25.47 21.72 -52.30
CA PHE A 71 26.56 20.91 -52.84
C PHE A 71 27.84 21.71 -53.10
N VAL A 72 27.74 23.00 -53.45
CA VAL A 72 28.90 23.92 -53.50
C VAL A 72 29.52 24.08 -52.10
N ALA A 73 28.70 24.33 -51.07
CA ALA A 73 29.16 24.43 -49.69
C ALA A 73 29.75 23.11 -49.16
N PHE A 74 29.20 21.97 -49.59
CA PHE A 74 29.73 20.64 -49.25
C PHE A 74 31.14 20.42 -49.83
N LEU A 75 31.37 20.79 -51.10
CA LEU A 75 32.69 20.68 -51.74
C LEU A 75 33.72 21.58 -51.07
N GLN A 76 33.39 22.84 -50.78
CA GLN A 76 34.28 23.78 -50.09
C GLN A 76 34.76 23.24 -48.73
N LYS A 77 33.84 22.69 -47.92
CA LYS A 77 34.18 22.05 -46.63
C LYS A 77 35.05 20.79 -46.78
N SER A 78 35.01 20.13 -47.92
CA SER A 78 35.83 18.95 -48.21
C SER A 78 37.26 19.31 -48.63
N GLU A 79 37.44 20.46 -49.29
CA GLU A 79 38.73 20.99 -49.74
C GLU A 79 39.51 21.67 -48.59
N GLU A 80 38.86 22.42 -47.71
CA GLU A 80 39.50 23.00 -46.51
C GLU A 80 40.09 21.93 -45.58
N LYS A 81 39.45 20.76 -45.50
CA LYS A 81 39.96 19.60 -44.74
C LYS A 81 41.15 18.90 -45.41
N ARG A 82 41.37 19.12 -46.72
CA ARG A 82 42.54 18.61 -47.45
C ARG A 82 43.75 19.53 -47.33
N SER A 83 43.57 20.85 -47.29
CA SER A 83 44.70 21.81 -47.20
C SER A 83 45.41 21.80 -45.85
N THR A 84 44.69 21.55 -44.75
CA THR A 84 45.23 21.51 -43.37
C THR A 84 45.98 20.21 -43.02
N ARG A 85 46.00 19.20 -43.90
CA ARG A 85 46.50 17.84 -43.60
C ARG A 85 47.69 17.39 -44.46
N ALA A 86 48.42 18.33 -45.06
CA ALA A 86 49.48 18.07 -46.03
C ALA A 86 50.70 17.25 -45.51
N THR A 87 50.83 16.97 -44.21
CA THR A 87 52.03 16.30 -43.65
C THR A 87 51.88 14.83 -43.24
N ARG A 88 50.75 14.15 -43.49
CA ARG A 88 50.67 12.69 -43.26
C ARG A 88 49.94 11.96 -44.39
N LYS A 89 50.73 11.29 -45.26
CA LYS A 89 50.31 10.27 -46.23
C LYS A 89 49.62 9.08 -45.54
N LYS A 90 48.38 9.27 -45.12
CA LYS A 90 47.37 8.21 -44.94
C LYS A 90 46.03 8.91 -45.04
N SER A 91 45.52 9.04 -46.27
CA SER A 91 44.13 9.39 -46.52
C SER A 91 43.25 8.27 -45.98
N THR A 92 43.02 8.26 -44.67
CA THR A 92 41.97 7.46 -44.06
C THR A 92 40.66 7.88 -44.69
N VAL A 93 40.15 7.06 -45.61
CA VAL A 93 38.79 7.20 -46.16
C VAL A 93 37.87 7.27 -44.95
N THR A 94 37.21 8.41 -44.75
CA THR A 94 36.22 8.55 -43.68
C THR A 94 35.08 7.62 -44.00
N THR A 95 34.87 6.62 -43.15
CA THR A 95 33.75 5.68 -43.28
C THR A 95 32.53 6.19 -42.52
N VAL A 96 31.35 5.62 -42.80
CA VAL A 96 30.12 5.93 -42.05
C VAL A 96 30.32 5.65 -40.56
N LEU A 97 30.96 4.53 -40.21
CA LEU A 97 31.25 4.16 -38.83
C LEU A 97 32.21 5.13 -38.14
N ASP A 98 33.19 5.70 -38.85
CA ASP A 98 34.09 6.69 -38.26
C ASP A 98 33.35 7.99 -37.90
N LYS A 99 32.46 8.45 -38.79
CA LYS A 99 31.60 9.61 -38.53
C LYS A 99 30.68 9.36 -37.33
N PHE A 100 30.04 8.19 -37.30
CA PHE A 100 29.18 7.79 -36.19
C PHE A 100 29.95 7.72 -34.86
N ARG A 101 31.17 7.15 -34.87
CA ARG A 101 32.02 7.06 -33.67
C ARG A 101 32.38 8.43 -33.10
N VAL A 102 32.74 9.38 -33.96
CA VAL A 102 33.05 10.76 -33.53
C VAL A 102 31.80 11.42 -32.94
N SER A 103 30.68 11.38 -33.66
CA SER A 103 29.41 11.96 -33.17
C SER A 103 28.94 11.35 -31.85
N LEU A 104 29.07 10.02 -31.69
CA LEU A 104 28.73 9.33 -30.45
C LEU A 104 29.66 9.75 -29.29
N LYS A 105 30.97 9.92 -29.57
CA LYS A 105 31.92 10.38 -28.56
C LYS A 105 31.59 11.80 -28.09
N ASP A 106 31.29 12.70 -29.01
CA ASP A 106 30.93 14.09 -28.69
C ASP A 106 29.65 14.13 -27.86
N LEU A 107 28.63 13.35 -28.22
CA LEU A 107 27.41 13.21 -27.44
C LEU A 107 27.69 12.71 -26.00
N MET A 108 28.51 11.67 -25.85
CA MET A 108 28.84 11.12 -24.54
C MET A 108 29.59 12.13 -23.65
N LEU A 109 30.44 12.98 -24.22
CA LEU A 109 31.12 14.07 -23.51
C LEU A 109 30.13 15.15 -23.06
N THR A 110 29.24 15.60 -23.96
CA THR A 110 28.19 16.56 -23.57
C THR A 110 27.28 16.00 -22.48
N MET A 111 26.94 14.71 -22.55
CA MET A 111 26.14 14.07 -21.51
C MET A 111 26.88 13.95 -20.17
N SER A 112 28.19 13.69 -20.17
CA SER A 112 28.97 13.58 -18.93
C SER A 112 29.10 14.89 -18.16
N ASP A 113 29.05 16.02 -18.87
CA ASP A 113 29.16 17.36 -18.28
C ASP A 113 27.81 17.88 -17.74
N THR A 114 26.74 17.08 -17.82
CA THR A 114 25.39 17.46 -17.40
C THR A 114 24.85 16.53 -16.32
N HIS A 115 23.89 17.04 -15.53
CA HIS A 115 23.15 16.18 -14.61
C HIS A 115 22.11 15.35 -15.37
N THR A 116 22.36 14.04 -15.50
CA THR A 116 21.48 13.14 -16.24
C THR A 116 20.22 12.74 -15.47
N ARG A 117 19.09 12.62 -16.18
CA ARG A 117 17.86 11.99 -15.70
C ARG A 117 17.47 10.90 -16.68
N TYR A 118 17.10 9.74 -16.17
CA TYR A 118 16.77 8.57 -16.98
C TYR A 118 15.26 8.37 -17.06
N ILE A 119 14.72 8.35 -18.28
CA ILE A 119 13.34 7.95 -18.57
C ILE A 119 13.41 6.66 -19.39
N ARG A 120 12.70 5.62 -18.94
CA ARG A 120 12.63 4.33 -19.62
C ARG A 120 11.22 4.11 -20.14
N CYS A 121 11.06 4.09 -21.46
CA CYS A 121 9.79 3.79 -22.11
C CYS A 121 9.63 2.28 -22.27
N ILE A 122 8.45 1.74 -21.97
CA ILE A 122 8.15 0.31 -22.04
C ILE A 122 6.96 0.12 -22.98
N LYS A 123 7.11 -0.77 -23.97
CA LYS A 123 6.03 -1.19 -24.85
C LYS A 123 5.21 -2.28 -24.15
N PRO A 124 3.93 -2.04 -23.81
CA PRO A 124 3.16 -2.98 -23.01
C PRO A 124 2.76 -4.24 -23.78
N ASN A 125 2.52 -4.15 -25.09
CA ASN A 125 2.16 -5.26 -25.95
C ASN A 125 2.49 -4.94 -27.41
N ASP A 126 2.60 -5.98 -28.25
CA ASP A 126 2.89 -5.82 -29.68
C ASP A 126 1.64 -5.49 -30.53
N THR A 127 0.45 -5.81 -30.02
CA THR A 127 -0.84 -5.57 -30.70
C THR A 127 -1.33 -4.12 -30.61
N MET A 128 -0.57 -3.24 -29.96
CA MET A 128 -0.92 -1.84 -29.68
C MET A 128 -2.28 -1.68 -28.98
N SER A 129 -2.69 -2.68 -28.20
CA SER A 129 -3.98 -2.71 -27.51
C SER A 129 -3.92 -1.94 -26.19
N ILE A 130 -4.99 -1.22 -25.87
CA ILE A 130 -5.11 -0.45 -24.63
C ILE A 130 -5.26 -1.41 -23.43
N ALA A 131 -4.63 -1.09 -22.31
CA ALA A 131 -4.74 -1.81 -21.03
C ALA A 131 -4.36 -3.30 -21.03
N ILE A 132 -3.75 -3.81 -22.11
CA ILE A 132 -3.19 -5.16 -22.17
C ILE A 132 -1.68 -5.07 -21.97
N ALA A 133 -1.13 -5.90 -21.07
CA ALA A 133 0.31 -6.01 -20.88
C ALA A 133 0.76 -7.46 -21.11
N ASP A 134 1.63 -7.66 -22.08
CA ASP A 134 2.39 -8.89 -22.24
C ASP A 134 3.57 -8.85 -21.26
N HIS A 135 3.46 -9.67 -20.21
CA HIS A 135 4.46 -9.75 -19.16
C HIS A 135 5.81 -10.26 -19.67
N LEU A 136 5.84 -11.22 -20.61
CA LEU A 136 7.10 -11.76 -21.13
C LEU A 136 7.84 -10.71 -21.97
N LEU A 137 7.12 -10.01 -22.83
CA LEU A 137 7.66 -8.90 -23.62
C LEU A 137 8.16 -7.76 -22.72
N THR A 138 7.38 -7.41 -21.70
CA THR A 138 7.71 -6.33 -20.76
C THR A 138 8.95 -6.68 -19.94
N VAL A 139 9.04 -7.90 -19.41
CA VAL A 139 10.20 -8.36 -18.62
C VAL A 139 11.47 -8.37 -19.48
N LYS A 140 11.40 -8.86 -20.72
CA LYS A 140 12.54 -8.78 -21.65
C LYS A 140 13.01 -7.35 -21.88
N GLN A 141 12.09 -6.40 -22.05
CA GLN A 141 12.46 -4.98 -22.18
C GLN A 141 13.12 -4.43 -20.92
N LEU A 142 12.63 -4.79 -19.73
CA LEU A 142 13.24 -4.37 -18.46
C LEU A 142 14.67 -4.92 -18.30
N GLN A 143 14.89 -6.17 -18.73
CA GLN A 143 16.23 -6.77 -18.77
C GLN A 143 17.15 -6.03 -19.76
N CYS A 144 16.70 -5.82 -21.00
CA CYS A 144 17.44 -5.11 -22.03
C CYS A 144 17.75 -3.65 -21.64
N ALA A 145 16.83 -2.99 -20.93
CA ALA A 145 17.00 -1.63 -20.42
C ALA A 145 17.97 -1.55 -19.23
N GLY A 146 18.41 -2.69 -18.69
CA GLY A 146 19.31 -2.78 -17.54
C GLY A 146 18.66 -2.45 -16.21
N LEU A 147 17.33 -2.48 -16.14
CA LEU A 147 16.61 -2.18 -14.91
C LEU A 147 16.76 -3.31 -13.89
N VAL A 148 16.77 -4.57 -14.33
CA VAL A 148 16.95 -5.72 -13.43
C VAL A 148 18.33 -5.67 -12.77
N THR A 149 19.38 -5.52 -13.56
CA THR A 149 20.76 -5.39 -13.06
C THR A 149 20.95 -4.13 -12.20
N ALA A 150 20.29 -3.02 -12.56
CA ALA A 150 20.32 -1.81 -11.73
C ALA A 150 19.62 -2.04 -10.40
N ILE A 151 18.49 -2.75 -10.37
CA ILE A 151 17.79 -3.14 -9.15
C ILE A 151 18.69 -4.05 -8.31
N ASP A 152 19.29 -5.08 -8.90
CA ASP A 152 20.19 -6.00 -8.18
C ASP A 152 21.37 -5.25 -7.54
N LEU A 153 22.01 -4.34 -8.29
CA LEU A 153 23.03 -3.45 -7.76
C LEU A 153 22.49 -2.58 -6.62
N THR A 154 21.28 -2.03 -6.74
CA THR A 154 20.67 -1.24 -5.65
C THR A 154 20.29 -2.09 -4.43
N ARG A 155 19.95 -3.38 -4.62
CA ARG A 155 19.65 -4.32 -3.52
C ARG A 155 20.90 -4.67 -2.73
N GLU A 156 22.05 -4.76 -3.40
CA GLU A 156 23.37 -4.82 -2.74
C GLU A 156 23.74 -3.49 -2.05
N SER A 157 23.13 -2.38 -2.49
CA SER A 157 23.43 -0.99 -2.07
C SER A 157 22.42 -0.36 -1.10
N PHE A 158 21.71 -1.15 -0.29
CA PHE A 158 20.66 -0.69 0.64
C PHE A 158 19.42 -0.07 -0.07
N PRO A 159 18.46 -0.90 -0.51
CA PRO A 159 17.36 -0.47 -1.37
C PRO A 159 16.37 0.46 -0.65
N ASN A 160 16.19 0.27 0.66
CA ASN A 160 15.21 1.00 1.46
C ASN A 160 15.89 2.13 2.23
N LYS A 161 15.31 3.34 2.20
CA LYS A 161 15.91 4.53 2.81
C LYS A 161 14.87 5.40 3.51
N TYR A 162 15.17 5.85 4.72
CA TYR A 162 14.37 6.86 5.42
C TYR A 162 15.20 8.05 5.86
N SER A 163 14.61 9.24 5.89
CA SER A 163 15.19 10.35 6.65
C SER A 163 15.17 10.02 8.14
N PHE A 164 16.05 10.64 8.92
CA PHE A 164 16.09 10.42 10.36
C PHE A 164 14.76 10.75 11.05
N SER A 165 14.11 11.85 10.65
CA SER A 165 12.81 12.26 11.20
C SER A 165 11.72 11.23 10.95
N THR A 166 11.61 10.75 9.71
CA THR A 166 10.62 9.74 9.34
C THR A 166 10.86 8.43 10.08
N ALA A 167 12.11 7.98 10.15
CA ALA A 167 12.45 6.73 10.84
C ALA A 167 12.14 6.82 12.34
N VAL A 168 12.57 7.89 13.02
CA VAL A 168 12.30 8.11 14.44
C VAL A 168 10.81 8.13 14.70
N GLN A 169 10.04 8.97 14.01
CA GLN A 169 8.59 9.04 14.22
C GLN A 169 7.88 7.70 13.98
N ARG A 170 8.32 6.97 12.94
CA ARG A 170 7.65 5.75 12.49
C ARG A 170 7.87 4.55 13.43
N PHE A 171 9.08 4.43 13.98
CA PHE A 171 9.47 3.30 14.84
C PHE A 171 9.53 3.66 16.33
N HIS A 172 9.25 4.92 16.70
CA HIS A 172 9.17 5.35 18.10
C HIS A 172 8.23 4.48 18.95
N SER A 173 7.13 3.97 18.39
CA SER A 173 6.19 3.12 19.12
C SER A 173 6.79 1.78 19.57
N LEU A 174 7.82 1.29 18.89
CA LEU A 174 8.53 0.05 19.22
C LEU A 174 9.48 0.17 20.41
N MET A 175 9.88 1.39 20.78
CA MET A 175 10.81 1.61 21.88
C MET A 175 10.13 1.49 23.25
N ASN A 176 10.89 1.02 24.23
CA ASN A 176 10.48 0.95 25.63
C ASN A 176 10.49 2.34 26.28
N SER A 177 9.86 2.47 27.45
CA SER A 177 9.74 3.77 28.16
C SER A 177 11.09 4.36 28.55
N GLU A 178 12.05 3.53 28.96
CA GLU A 178 13.42 3.95 29.31
C GLU A 178 14.16 4.49 28.07
N GLN A 179 14.15 3.73 26.98
CA GLN A 179 14.77 4.15 25.71
C GLN A 179 14.16 5.45 25.16
N LYS A 180 12.85 5.66 25.34
CA LYS A 180 12.18 6.92 24.96
C LYS A 180 12.63 8.11 25.80
N HIS A 181 13.01 7.87 27.06
CA HIS A 181 13.56 8.91 27.92
C HIS A 181 14.94 9.35 27.43
N ASP A 182 15.82 8.39 27.15
CA ASP A 182 17.17 8.64 26.62
C ASP A 182 17.16 9.42 25.30
N LEU A 183 16.12 9.21 24.48
CA LEU A 183 15.95 9.91 23.21
C LEU A 183 15.61 11.41 23.34
N LYS A 184 15.23 11.95 24.51
CA LYS A 184 14.73 13.35 24.58
C LYS A 184 15.82 14.38 24.26
N ASP A 185 17.01 14.21 24.83
CA ASP A 185 18.07 15.23 24.80
C ASP A 185 19.10 15.05 23.66
N MET A 186 18.97 13.99 22.86
CA MET A 186 19.89 13.69 21.77
C MET A 186 19.62 14.56 20.52
N LYS A 187 20.59 14.68 19.61
CA LYS A 187 20.35 15.27 18.28
C LYS A 187 19.65 14.26 17.38
N LEU A 188 18.96 14.71 16.32
CA LEU A 188 18.13 13.85 15.48
C LEU A 188 18.89 12.67 14.85
N HIS A 189 20.15 12.89 14.45
CA HIS A 189 21.02 11.83 13.91
C HIS A 189 21.32 10.77 14.99
N ASP A 190 21.78 11.21 16.16
CA ASP A 190 22.10 10.31 17.28
C ASP A 190 20.85 9.56 17.78
N LYS A 191 19.69 10.23 17.83
CA LYS A 191 18.39 9.60 18.13
C LYS A 191 18.09 8.46 17.18
N ALA A 192 18.23 8.71 15.88
CA ALA A 192 17.95 7.73 14.85
C ALA A 192 18.93 6.56 14.91
N GLN A 193 20.22 6.83 15.12
CA GLN A 193 21.24 5.80 15.26
C GLN A 193 21.03 4.93 16.51
N TYR A 194 20.79 5.55 17.67
CA TYR A 194 20.51 4.84 18.91
C TYR A 194 19.26 3.96 18.79
N MET A 195 18.16 4.52 18.28
CA MET A 195 16.92 3.77 18.08
C MET A 195 17.12 2.58 17.14
N MET A 196 17.80 2.76 16.00
CA MET A 196 18.05 1.67 15.07
C MET A 196 18.95 0.59 15.67
N SER A 197 20.04 0.98 16.32
CA SER A 197 20.92 0.04 17.01
C SER A 197 20.15 -0.77 18.04
N SER A 198 19.31 -0.12 18.86
CA SER A 198 18.52 -0.77 19.89
C SER A 198 17.45 -1.71 19.35
N LEU A 199 16.73 -1.32 18.29
CA LEU A 199 15.70 -2.17 17.69
C LEU A 199 16.29 -3.39 16.97
N PHE A 200 17.49 -3.25 16.41
CA PHE A 200 18.20 -4.36 15.76
C PHE A 200 19.12 -5.15 16.69
N THR A 201 19.37 -4.72 17.94
CA THR A 201 20.20 -5.46 18.92
C THR A 201 19.88 -6.96 18.97
N PRO A 202 18.61 -7.40 19.08
CA PRO A 202 18.31 -8.83 19.17
C PRO A 202 18.74 -9.61 17.91
N LEU A 203 18.58 -9.00 16.73
CA LEU A 203 19.01 -9.58 15.45
C LEU A 203 20.54 -9.56 15.31
N ILE A 204 21.20 -8.51 15.78
CA ILE A 204 22.66 -8.40 15.75
C ILE A 204 23.30 -9.46 16.66
N GLU A 205 22.74 -9.69 17.84
CA GLU A 205 23.23 -10.67 18.80
C GLU A 205 22.97 -12.11 18.34
N GLN A 206 21.82 -12.38 17.73
CA GLN A 206 21.46 -13.71 17.23
C GLN A 206 22.42 -14.25 16.17
N TYR A 207 23.00 -13.38 15.34
CA TYR A 207 23.83 -13.79 14.19
C TYR A 207 25.32 -13.48 14.36
N ARG A 208 25.76 -13.03 15.55
CA ARG A 208 27.14 -12.63 15.85
C ARG A 208 28.21 -13.67 15.51
N ASN A 209 27.85 -14.94 15.41
CA ASN A 209 28.75 -16.07 15.13
C ASN A 209 28.79 -16.53 13.65
N SER A 210 28.12 -15.80 12.75
CA SER A 210 28.13 -16.02 11.29
C SER A 210 28.73 -14.80 10.58
N ASP A 211 28.90 -14.85 9.25
CA ASP A 211 29.21 -13.67 8.41
C ASP A 211 28.08 -12.63 8.49
N PHE A 212 27.97 -11.98 9.65
CA PHE A 212 26.88 -11.11 9.98
C PHE A 212 27.08 -9.77 9.28
N THR A 213 26.19 -9.51 8.35
CA THR A 213 26.16 -8.25 7.64
C THR A 213 25.19 -7.30 8.35
N MET A 214 25.65 -6.10 8.70
CA MET A 214 24.84 -5.10 9.39
C MET A 214 23.53 -4.80 8.63
N PRO A 215 22.36 -4.83 9.31
CA PRO A 215 21.05 -4.70 8.67
C PRO A 215 20.75 -3.26 8.21
N PHE A 216 21.41 -2.27 8.80
CA PHE A 216 21.27 -0.87 8.43
C PHE A 216 22.61 -0.12 8.54
N VAL A 217 22.68 1.04 7.88
CA VAL A 217 23.76 2.02 8.01
C VAL A 217 23.16 3.43 8.10
N CYS A 218 23.68 4.25 9.01
CA CYS A 218 23.34 5.66 9.11
C CYS A 218 24.27 6.49 8.22
N GLY A 219 23.72 7.15 7.20
CA GLY A 219 24.46 8.11 6.37
C GLY A 219 24.49 9.51 7.00
N LYS A 220 24.70 10.54 6.18
CA LYS A 220 24.70 11.95 6.64
C LYS A 220 23.29 12.50 6.89
N THR A 221 22.30 12.06 6.11
CA THR A 221 20.92 12.62 6.13
C THR A 221 19.83 11.56 6.22
N LYS A 222 20.18 10.30 5.99
CA LYS A 222 19.25 9.19 5.84
C LYS A 222 19.82 7.91 6.46
N ILE A 223 18.92 7.02 6.84
CA ILE A 223 19.18 5.64 7.23
C ILE A 223 18.96 4.77 6.00
N PHE A 224 19.88 3.85 5.79
CA PHE A 224 19.92 2.93 4.66
C PHE A 224 19.72 1.52 5.20
N PHE A 225 18.71 0.80 4.71
CA PHE A 225 18.37 -0.55 5.16
C PHE A 225 18.73 -1.56 4.08
N ARG A 226 19.34 -2.67 4.49
CA ARG A 226 19.49 -3.83 3.61
C ARG A 226 18.14 -4.46 3.34
N SER A 227 18.07 -5.24 2.26
CA SER A 227 16.89 -6.03 1.92
C SER A 227 16.47 -6.89 3.12
N GLY A 228 15.19 -6.87 3.50
CA GLY A 228 14.65 -7.65 4.62
C GLY A 228 14.69 -6.93 5.98
N ALA A 229 15.63 -6.01 6.21
CA ALA A 229 15.78 -5.37 7.52
C ALA A 229 14.58 -4.46 7.88
N LEU A 230 14.08 -3.71 6.91
CA LEU A 230 12.94 -2.81 7.12
C LEU A 230 11.64 -3.61 7.34
N GLU A 231 11.49 -4.71 6.61
CA GLU A 231 10.33 -5.61 6.67
C GLU A 231 10.17 -6.25 8.06
N VAL A 232 11.29 -6.55 8.72
CA VAL A 232 11.30 -7.05 10.12
C VAL A 232 10.75 -5.99 11.09
N LEU A 233 11.24 -4.75 11.01
CA LEU A 233 10.74 -3.65 11.86
C LEU A 233 9.25 -3.37 11.65
N GLU A 234 8.79 -3.38 10.39
CA GLU A 234 7.37 -3.18 10.09
C GLU A 234 6.50 -4.33 10.61
N THR A 235 7.02 -5.55 10.61
CA THR A 235 6.30 -6.71 11.14
C THR A 235 6.14 -6.60 12.66
N GLN A 236 7.22 -6.31 13.39
CA GLN A 236 7.16 -6.03 14.83
C GLN A 236 6.19 -4.89 15.16
N ARG A 237 6.19 -3.82 14.35
CA ARG A 237 5.29 -2.69 14.55
C ARG A 237 3.83 -3.06 14.36
N ARG A 238 3.51 -3.85 13.33
CA ARG A 238 2.16 -4.37 13.10
C ARG A 238 1.67 -5.24 14.25
N GLU A 239 2.52 -6.13 14.76
CA GLU A 239 2.21 -6.99 15.90
C GLU A 239 1.93 -6.17 17.16
N LEU A 240 2.77 -5.17 17.47
CA LEU A 240 2.55 -4.28 18.60
C LEU A 240 1.21 -3.53 18.47
N HIS A 241 0.92 -2.97 17.29
CA HIS A 241 -0.35 -2.28 17.06
C HIS A 241 -1.55 -3.23 17.19
N PHE A 242 -1.45 -4.45 16.69
CA PHE A 242 -2.49 -5.47 16.82
C PHE A 242 -2.76 -5.83 18.28
N MET A 243 -1.71 -6.02 19.09
CA MET A 243 -1.84 -6.29 20.52
C MET A 243 -2.49 -5.13 21.27
N LYS A 244 -2.09 -3.88 21.00
CA LYS A 244 -2.70 -2.69 21.63
C LYS A 244 -4.16 -2.51 21.22
N ALA A 245 -4.48 -2.73 19.94
CA ALA A 245 -5.85 -2.69 19.45
C ALA A 245 -6.72 -3.76 20.13
N SER A 246 -6.18 -4.97 20.33
CA SER A 246 -6.88 -6.07 21.01
C SER A 246 -7.24 -5.72 22.46
N ILE A 247 -6.31 -5.12 23.20
CA ILE A 247 -6.56 -4.64 24.58
C ILE A 247 -7.66 -3.57 24.60
N LEU A 248 -7.59 -2.59 23.69
CA LEU A 248 -8.61 -1.54 23.58
C LEU A 248 -9.99 -2.14 23.30
N GLN A 249 -10.07 -3.03 22.31
CA GLN A 249 -11.31 -3.72 21.93
C GLN A 249 -11.89 -4.53 23.11
N GLN A 250 -11.05 -5.24 23.85
CA GLN A 250 -11.45 -5.98 25.04
C GLN A 250 -12.08 -5.06 26.09
N GLN A 251 -11.45 -3.92 26.38
CA GLN A 251 -11.97 -2.94 27.35
C GLN A 251 -13.32 -2.35 26.92
N ILE A 252 -13.42 -1.93 25.65
CA ILE A 252 -14.65 -1.36 25.09
C ILE A 252 -15.80 -2.38 25.13
N ARG A 253 -15.56 -3.61 24.66
CA ARG A 253 -16.56 -4.69 24.71
C ARG A 253 -16.98 -5.01 26.15
N GLY A 254 -16.04 -4.99 27.08
CA GLY A 254 -16.31 -5.14 28.51
C GLY A 254 -17.21 -4.05 29.08
N ILE A 255 -16.94 -2.77 28.75
CA ILE A 255 -17.78 -1.63 29.16
C ILE A 255 -19.19 -1.77 28.59
N GLN A 256 -19.30 -2.08 27.29
CA GLN A 256 -20.58 -2.23 26.61
C GLN A 256 -21.43 -3.36 27.23
N SER A 257 -20.83 -4.53 27.45
CA SER A 257 -21.50 -5.67 28.08
C SER A 257 -21.98 -5.35 29.50
N ARG A 258 -21.13 -4.74 30.34
CA ARG A 258 -21.51 -4.33 31.71
C ARG A 258 -22.63 -3.29 31.72
N SER A 259 -22.60 -2.32 30.80
CA SER A 259 -23.66 -1.32 30.65
C SER A 259 -25.01 -1.97 30.27
N ASN A 260 -24.99 -2.89 29.32
CA ASN A 260 -26.19 -3.64 28.91
C ASN A 260 -26.75 -4.47 30.07
N TYR A 261 -25.88 -5.19 30.79
CA TYR A 261 -26.29 -5.99 31.94
C TYR A 261 -26.93 -5.14 33.06
N ARG A 262 -26.33 -3.98 33.39
CA ARG A 262 -26.89 -3.06 34.39
C ARG A 262 -28.26 -2.54 33.99
N ARG A 263 -28.44 -2.15 32.72
CA ARG A 263 -29.75 -1.72 32.18
C ARG A 263 -30.79 -2.83 32.28
N MET A 264 -30.46 -4.03 31.85
CA MET A 264 -31.35 -5.20 31.95
C MET A 264 -31.70 -5.52 33.40
N LYS A 265 -30.71 -5.56 34.30
CA LYS A 265 -30.91 -5.83 35.73
C LYS A 265 -31.85 -4.79 36.36
N PHE A 266 -31.65 -3.51 36.06
CA PHE A 266 -32.52 -2.43 36.56
C PHE A 266 -33.97 -2.62 36.09
N ALA A 267 -34.18 -2.91 34.80
CA ALA A 267 -35.51 -3.14 34.24
C ALA A 267 -36.21 -4.34 34.89
N VAL A 268 -35.50 -5.45 35.09
CA VAL A 268 -36.02 -6.66 35.77
C VAL A 268 -36.40 -6.35 37.21
N ILE A 269 -35.51 -5.74 37.99
CA ILE A 269 -35.77 -5.41 39.40
C ILE A 269 -36.97 -4.46 39.53
N SER A 270 -37.04 -3.44 38.66
CA SER A 270 -38.15 -2.48 38.65
C SER A 270 -39.49 -3.15 38.34
N SER A 271 -39.49 -4.05 37.34
CA SER A 271 -40.68 -4.82 36.97
C SER A 271 -41.12 -5.77 38.09
N GLN A 272 -40.17 -6.47 38.72
CA GLN A 272 -40.44 -7.36 39.86
C GLN A 272 -40.99 -6.59 41.06
N ALA A 273 -40.43 -5.42 41.38
CA ALA A 273 -40.92 -4.56 42.46
C ALA A 273 -42.35 -4.05 42.17
N ALA A 274 -42.61 -3.60 40.95
CA ALA A 274 -43.94 -3.16 40.52
C ALA A 274 -44.96 -4.30 40.62
N TYR A 275 -44.59 -5.51 40.17
CA TYR A 275 -45.44 -6.69 40.26
C TYR A 275 -45.75 -7.07 41.71
N ARG A 276 -44.73 -7.19 42.57
CA ARG A 276 -44.89 -7.47 44.01
C ARG A 276 -45.81 -6.45 44.68
N GLY A 277 -45.62 -5.16 44.38
CA GLY A 277 -46.48 -4.09 44.88
C GLY A 277 -47.92 -4.17 44.38
N LYS A 278 -48.14 -4.51 43.10
CA LYS A 278 -49.48 -4.70 42.52
C LYS A 278 -50.21 -5.85 43.20
N THR A 279 -49.54 -6.98 43.42
CA THR A 279 -50.12 -8.17 44.07
C THR A 279 -50.59 -7.82 45.49
N LYS A 280 -49.74 -7.20 46.32
CA LYS A 280 -50.12 -6.81 47.68
C LYS A 280 -51.24 -5.78 47.73
N ARG A 281 -51.24 -4.78 46.85
CA ARG A 281 -52.36 -3.82 46.74
C ARG A 281 -53.66 -4.49 46.32
N SER A 282 -53.61 -5.47 45.42
CA SER A 282 -54.80 -6.21 44.99
C SER A 282 -55.36 -7.08 46.12
N GLU A 283 -54.51 -7.79 46.85
CA GLU A 283 -54.90 -8.56 48.04
C GLU A 283 -55.56 -7.66 49.09
N PHE A 284 -54.95 -6.51 49.41
CA PHE A 284 -55.50 -5.55 50.36
C PHE A 284 -56.87 -5.02 49.93
N ARG A 285 -57.03 -4.61 48.66
CA ARG A 285 -58.31 -4.12 48.13
C ARG A 285 -59.41 -5.20 48.20
N ARG A 286 -59.08 -6.46 47.89
CA ARG A 286 -60.01 -7.58 48.02
C ARG A 286 -60.45 -7.77 49.47
N ALA A 287 -59.51 -7.76 50.42
CA ALA A 287 -59.82 -7.86 51.84
C ALA A 287 -60.69 -6.68 52.32
N GLN A 288 -60.37 -5.46 51.91
CA GLN A 288 -61.15 -4.26 52.24
C GLN A 288 -62.58 -4.34 51.69
N GLN A 289 -62.76 -4.78 50.44
CA GLN A 289 -64.09 -5.00 49.85
C GLN A 289 -64.88 -6.06 50.64
N SER A 290 -64.25 -7.18 51.00
CA SER A 290 -64.89 -8.21 51.83
C SER A 290 -65.31 -7.67 53.19
N ILE A 291 -64.48 -6.86 53.85
CA ILE A 291 -64.82 -6.21 55.12
C ILE A 291 -66.02 -5.26 54.97
N ILE A 292 -66.02 -4.42 53.92
CA ILE A 292 -67.13 -3.50 53.64
C ILE A 292 -68.44 -4.28 53.43
N LEU A 293 -68.40 -5.39 52.69
CA LEU A 293 -69.56 -6.26 52.47
C LEU A 293 -70.05 -6.90 53.77
N LEU A 294 -69.15 -7.42 54.60
CA LEU A 294 -69.49 -7.98 55.91
C LEU A 294 -70.13 -6.93 56.83
N GLN A 295 -69.55 -5.74 56.89
CA GLN A 295 -70.08 -4.62 57.66
C GLN A 295 -71.48 -4.21 57.16
N ALA A 296 -71.68 -4.14 55.84
CA ALA A 296 -72.98 -3.83 55.24
C ALA A 296 -74.03 -4.90 55.58
N TRP A 297 -73.67 -6.19 55.48
CA TRP A 297 -74.57 -7.30 55.82
C TRP A 297 -74.93 -7.33 57.31
N ALA A 298 -73.95 -7.08 58.19
CA ALA A 298 -74.17 -6.98 59.63
C ALA A 298 -75.11 -5.80 59.98
N ARG A 299 -74.88 -4.62 59.39
CA ARG A 299 -75.76 -3.44 59.56
C ARG A 299 -77.17 -3.74 59.06
N ARG A 300 -77.33 -4.32 57.86
CA ARG A 300 -78.62 -4.76 57.31
C ARG A 300 -79.33 -5.72 58.26
N SER A 301 -78.65 -6.78 58.70
CA SER A 301 -79.21 -7.80 59.59
C SER A 301 -79.68 -7.19 60.92
N ARG A 302 -78.90 -6.26 61.51
CA ARG A 302 -79.29 -5.58 62.75
C ARG A 302 -80.54 -4.73 62.56
N THR A 303 -80.61 -3.95 61.47
CA THR A 303 -81.78 -3.12 61.14
C THR A 303 -83.01 -3.98 60.82
N GLN A 304 -82.85 -5.06 60.06
CA GLN A 304 -83.93 -5.98 59.72
C GLN A 304 -84.50 -6.68 60.96
N ARG A 305 -83.66 -7.15 61.88
CA ARG A 305 -84.11 -7.73 63.16
C ARG A 305 -84.90 -6.71 63.99
N LYS A 306 -84.45 -5.46 64.07
CA LYS A 306 -85.18 -4.37 64.76
C LYS A 306 -86.54 -4.13 64.11
N TYR A 307 -86.59 -3.99 62.79
CA TYR A 307 -87.83 -3.80 62.03
C TYR A 307 -88.82 -4.97 62.21
N LEU A 308 -88.34 -6.21 62.10
CA LEU A 308 -89.18 -7.40 62.29
C LEU A 308 -89.74 -7.51 63.72
N ARG A 309 -88.95 -7.14 64.75
CA ARG A 309 -89.45 -7.06 66.14
C ARG A 309 -90.56 -6.02 66.27
N LEU A 310 -90.37 -4.83 65.72
CA LEU A 310 -91.38 -3.76 65.74
C LEU A 310 -92.64 -4.18 64.98
N LYS A 311 -92.50 -4.75 63.78
CA LYS A 311 -93.62 -5.26 62.97
C LYS A 311 -94.42 -6.32 63.72
N ARG A 312 -93.74 -7.27 64.37
CA ARG A 312 -94.41 -8.29 65.22
C ARG A 312 -95.17 -7.65 66.37
N ALA A 313 -94.58 -6.68 67.07
CA ALA A 313 -95.24 -5.96 68.16
C ALA A 313 -96.50 -5.20 67.68
N VAL A 314 -96.40 -4.47 66.56
CA VAL A 314 -97.54 -3.76 65.94
C VAL A 314 -98.64 -4.73 65.52
N VAL A 315 -98.30 -5.84 64.87
CA VAL A 315 -99.29 -6.86 64.45
C VAL A 315 -100.00 -7.48 65.66
N VAL A 316 -99.28 -7.75 66.76
CA VAL A 316 -99.90 -8.24 68.01
C VAL A 316 -100.84 -7.21 68.62
N LEU A 317 -100.45 -5.93 68.64
CA LEU A 317 -101.32 -4.84 69.11
C LEU A 317 -102.57 -4.70 68.23
N GLN A 318 -102.42 -4.72 66.91
CA GLN A 318 -103.52 -4.67 65.95
C GLN A 318 -104.47 -5.86 66.08
N MET A 319 -103.93 -7.07 66.28
CA MET A 319 -104.75 -8.26 66.52
C MET A 319 -105.54 -8.11 67.83
N ARG A 320 -104.93 -7.57 68.88
CA ARG A 320 -105.59 -7.33 70.17
C ARG A 320 -106.69 -6.26 70.06
N THR A 321 -106.43 -5.15 69.39
CA THR A 321 -107.44 -4.09 69.19
C THR A 321 -108.58 -4.54 68.30
N ARG A 322 -108.31 -5.24 67.19
CA ARG A 322 -109.36 -5.84 66.34
C ARG A 322 -110.21 -6.85 67.12
N ARG A 323 -109.59 -7.67 67.98
CA ARG A 323 -110.33 -8.61 68.86
C ARG A 323 -111.25 -7.88 69.84
N ILE A 324 -110.78 -6.77 70.45
CA ILE A 324 -111.59 -5.93 71.35
C ILE A 324 -112.74 -5.26 70.57
N TYR A 325 -112.46 -4.69 69.40
CA TYR A 325 -113.47 -4.07 68.54
C TYR A 325 -114.56 -5.05 68.11
N HIS A 326 -114.19 -6.26 67.69
CA HIS A 326 -115.15 -7.32 67.37
C HIS A 326 -115.91 -7.85 68.61
N ALA A 327 -115.34 -7.77 69.81
CA ALA A 327 -116.05 -8.11 71.04
C ALA A 327 -117.10 -7.05 71.40
N HIS A 328 -116.83 -5.76 71.15
CA HIS A 328 -117.81 -4.68 71.34
C HIS A 328 -118.94 -4.67 70.30
N LEU A 329 -118.70 -5.14 69.08
CA LEU A 329 -119.74 -5.28 68.04
C LEU A 329 -120.66 -6.50 68.22
N ARG A 330 -120.39 -7.37 69.22
CA ARG A 330 -121.20 -8.55 69.56
C ARG A 330 -122.06 -8.35 70.83
N LEU A 331 -121.99 -7.17 71.44
CA LEU A 331 -122.91 -6.66 72.47
C LEU A 331 -123.82 -5.64 71.80
#